data_AF-A0A0L0L9R1-F1
#
_entry.id   AF-A0A0L0L9R1-F1
#
_cell.length_a   1.000
_cell.length_b   1.000
_cell.length_c   1.000
_cell.angle_alpha   90.00
_cell.angle_beta   90.00
_cell.angle_gamma   90.00
#
_symmetry.space_group_name_H-M   'P 1'
#
loop_
_entity.id
_entity.type
_entity.pdbx_description
1 polymer ?
#
loop_
_entity_poly.entity_id
_entity_poly.type
_entity_poly.pdbx_seq_one_letter_code
_entity_poly.pdbx_strand_id
1 'polypeptide(L)'
;MVAWLTMEISKTNKIIIIFGFIIIVVVLGFLLYKKTKTLTNASDGVLNVSTTTTTQNGLQISSEGTGDYKIEQVPVNEGREVLPQPVPDLNRKLVFLSSLNLTQEAKDIITSKVKDLQSQLKKDATFVTGWIDLGIYQKMAGDYDGAAISWTYVTKLVPSDYISFGNLGDLYAYYLKNNALSETSYKKAISNAPKQAYLYIQLAGVYKDVFKDMDKARAIIDQGLKNLPDDKGLLEWKTNNLK
;
A
#
# COMPACT_ATOMS: atom_id res chain seq x y z
N MET A 1 -67.13 4.81 -7.72
CA MET A 1 -66.64 6.13 -7.25
C MET A 1 -65.68 5.87 -6.09
N VAL A 2 -64.36 5.92 -6.32
CA VAL A 2 -63.32 5.74 -5.29
C VAL A 2 -62.27 6.81 -5.55
N ALA A 3 -62.11 7.74 -4.62
CA ALA A 3 -61.06 8.76 -4.64
C ALA A 3 -59.93 8.30 -3.69
N TRP A 4 -58.70 8.23 -4.21
CA TRP A 4 -57.50 7.94 -3.43
C TRP A 4 -56.95 9.24 -2.84
N LEU A 5 -56.76 9.28 -1.52
CA LEU A 5 -56.06 10.37 -0.83
C LEU A 5 -54.56 10.00 -0.73
N THR A 6 -53.68 10.76 -1.37
CA THR A 6 -52.23 10.63 -1.17
C THR A 6 -51.80 11.43 0.05
N MET A 7 -51.32 10.74 1.08
CA MET A 7 -50.82 11.34 2.31
C MET A 7 -49.36 11.79 2.13
N GLU A 8 -49.12 13.11 2.08
CA GLU A 8 -47.78 13.68 1.95
C GLU A 8 -47.11 13.82 3.34
N ILE A 9 -46.05 13.05 3.58
CA ILE A 9 -45.32 13.06 4.87
C ILE A 9 -44.30 14.22 4.87
N SER A 10 -44.47 15.19 5.78
CA SER A 10 -43.59 16.35 5.91
C SER A 10 -42.14 15.96 6.28
N LYS A 11 -41.16 16.78 5.86
CA LYS A 11 -39.71 16.52 6.04
C LYS A 11 -39.31 16.24 7.50
N THR A 12 -40.00 16.84 8.47
CA THR A 12 -39.73 16.66 9.90
C THR A 12 -40.07 15.23 10.39
N ASN A 13 -41.12 14.62 9.83
CA ASN A 13 -41.53 13.26 10.19
C ASN A 13 -40.59 12.20 9.60
N LYS A 14 -39.95 12.48 8.45
CA LYS A 14 -38.92 11.59 7.87
C LYS A 14 -37.66 11.53 8.73
N ILE A 15 -37.27 12.64 9.36
CA ILE A 15 -36.12 12.70 10.27
C ILE A 15 -36.39 11.90 11.55
N ILE A 16 -37.58 12.02 12.13
CA ILE A 16 -37.96 11.27 13.35
C ILE A 16 -37.97 9.75 13.12
N ILE A 17 -38.41 9.29 11.94
CA ILE A 17 -38.42 7.86 11.59
C ILE A 17 -36.98 7.33 11.42
N ILE A 18 -36.06 8.11 10.84
CA ILE A 18 -34.65 7.72 10.65
C ILE A 18 -33.93 7.61 12.00
N PHE A 19 -34.12 8.57 12.91
CA PHE A 19 -33.51 8.53 14.24
C PHE A 19 -34.08 7.40 15.12
N GLY A 20 -35.38 7.10 15.01
CA GLY A 20 -35.99 5.95 15.69
C GLY A 20 -35.39 4.61 15.24
N PHE A 21 -35.09 4.46 13.94
CA PHE A 21 -34.50 3.23 13.40
C PHE A 21 -33.04 3.01 13.86
N ILE A 22 -32.25 4.09 13.95
CA ILE A 22 -30.85 4.02 14.40
C ILE A 22 -30.76 3.59 15.87
N ILE A 23 -31.64 4.09 16.74
CA ILE A 23 -31.65 3.72 18.17
C ILE A 23 -32.00 2.23 18.35
N ILE A 24 -32.92 1.70 17.55
CA ILE A 24 -33.31 0.28 17.61
C ILE A 24 -32.14 -0.63 17.17
N VAL A 25 -31.39 -0.25 16.12
CA VAL A 25 -30.23 -1.02 15.63
C VAL A 25 -29.09 -1.02 16.66
N VAL A 26 -28.85 0.10 17.35
CA VAL A 26 -27.83 0.20 18.41
C VAL A 26 -28.21 -0.65 19.63
N VAL A 27 -29.48 -0.65 20.03
CA VAL A 27 -29.97 -1.49 21.14
C VAL A 27 -29.93 -2.98 20.78
N LEU A 28 -30.34 -3.36 19.56
CA LEU A 28 -30.21 -4.75 19.11
C LEU A 28 -28.75 -5.20 19.03
N GLY A 29 -27.85 -4.34 18.53
CA GLY A 29 -26.41 -4.61 18.50
C GLY A 29 -25.83 -4.80 19.90
N PHE A 30 -26.23 -3.96 20.86
CA PHE A 30 -25.82 -4.07 22.25
C PHE A 30 -26.34 -5.34 22.93
N LEU A 31 -27.59 -5.76 22.65
CA LEU A 31 -28.17 -6.98 23.19
C LEU A 31 -27.52 -8.26 22.60
N LEU A 32 -27.20 -8.26 21.31
CA LEU A 32 -26.46 -9.35 20.67
C LEU A 32 -25.03 -9.44 21.20
N TYR A 33 -24.36 -8.30 21.40
CA TYR A 33 -23.04 -8.22 22.04
C TYR A 33 -23.05 -8.76 23.48
N LYS A 34 -24.11 -8.47 24.24
CA LYS A 34 -24.26 -9.03 25.60
C LYS A 34 -24.47 -10.55 25.55
N LYS A 35 -25.32 -11.06 24.65
CA LYS A 35 -25.64 -12.50 24.55
C LYS A 35 -24.43 -13.35 24.13
N THR A 36 -23.53 -12.82 23.29
CA THR A 36 -22.29 -13.54 22.90
C THR A 36 -21.23 -13.52 23.99
N LYS A 37 -21.27 -12.56 24.92
CA LYS A 37 -20.30 -12.44 26.02
C LYS A 37 -20.64 -13.29 27.26
N THR A 38 -21.86 -13.80 27.38
CA THR A 38 -22.32 -14.56 28.58
C THR A 38 -22.11 -16.09 28.49
N LEU A 39 -21.45 -16.62 27.44
CA LEU A 39 -21.20 -18.07 27.30
C LEU A 39 -19.74 -18.48 27.48
N THR A 40 -18.84 -17.55 27.77
CA THR A 40 -17.44 -17.87 28.02
C THR A 40 -17.01 -17.36 29.39
N ASN A 41 -16.81 -18.34 30.27
CA ASN A 41 -15.97 -18.35 31.47
C ASN A 41 -16.75 -18.34 32.80
N ALA A 42 -16.98 -19.56 33.30
CA ALA A 42 -17.02 -19.87 34.72
C ALA A 42 -15.64 -20.41 35.13
N SER A 43 -15.02 -19.78 36.14
CA SER A 43 -14.15 -20.40 37.17
C SER A 43 -13.31 -19.31 37.84
N ASP A 44 -13.48 -19.19 39.16
CA ASP A 44 -12.88 -18.23 40.09
C ASP A 44 -11.35 -18.32 40.25
N GLY A 45 -10.73 -17.22 40.67
CA GLY A 45 -9.37 -17.19 41.25
C GLY A 45 -8.75 -15.80 41.43
N VAL A 46 -8.92 -15.22 42.63
CA VAL A 46 -8.06 -14.24 43.37
C VAL A 46 -7.41 -13.06 42.60
N LEU A 47 -7.86 -11.82 42.90
CA LEU A 47 -7.27 -10.58 42.38
C LEU A 47 -6.06 -10.11 43.22
N ASN A 48 -4.87 -10.15 42.64
CA ASN A 48 -3.72 -9.33 43.05
C ASN A 48 -3.87 -7.93 42.43
N VAL A 49 -3.78 -6.87 43.24
CA VAL A 49 -3.73 -5.49 42.75
C VAL A 49 -2.27 -5.09 42.55
N SER A 50 -1.87 -4.87 41.29
CA SER A 50 -0.55 -4.35 40.93
C SER A 50 -0.68 -2.89 40.50
N THR A 51 0.06 -2.00 41.15
CA THR A 51 0.15 -0.58 40.80
C THR A 51 1.41 -0.34 39.95
N THR A 52 1.26 0.18 38.73
CA THR A 52 2.39 0.58 37.89
C THR A 52 2.44 2.10 37.79
N THR A 53 3.56 2.70 38.18
CA THR A 53 3.81 4.15 38.05
C THR A 53 4.89 4.38 37.01
N THR A 54 4.61 5.18 35.98
CA THR A 54 5.62 5.61 35.00
C THR A 54 5.64 7.14 34.93
N THR A 55 6.84 7.72 34.94
CA THR A 55 7.03 9.18 34.91
C THR A 55 7.64 9.58 33.56
N GLN A 56 7.04 10.57 32.87
CA GLN A 56 7.66 11.23 31.72
C GLN A 56 7.32 12.73 31.75
N ASN A 57 8.33 13.59 31.60
CA ASN A 57 8.23 15.05 31.59
C ASN A 57 7.42 15.67 32.75
N GLY A 58 7.55 15.12 33.96
CA GLY A 58 7.01 15.74 35.18
C GLY A 58 5.51 15.57 35.42
N LEU A 59 4.76 14.90 34.54
CA LEU A 59 3.38 14.47 34.85
C LEU A 59 3.36 13.01 35.30
N GLN A 60 2.87 12.77 36.51
CA GLN A 60 2.51 11.44 37.00
C GLN A 60 1.09 11.11 36.52
N ILE A 61 0.95 9.99 35.82
CA ILE A 61 -0.35 9.44 35.45
C ILE A 61 -0.47 8.09 36.16
N SER A 62 -1.35 8.00 37.15
CA SER A 62 -1.74 6.74 37.79
C SER A 62 -3.03 6.23 37.15
N SER A 63 -3.05 4.96 36.78
CA SER A 63 -4.29 4.27 36.39
C SER A 63 -4.48 3.06 37.28
N GLU A 64 -5.60 3.04 38.01
CA GLU A 64 -6.02 1.89 38.81
C GLU A 64 -6.98 1.03 37.98
N GLY A 65 -6.63 -0.24 37.80
CA GLY A 65 -7.48 -1.20 37.12
C GLY A 65 -7.14 -2.61 37.60
N THR A 66 -8.16 -3.37 37.98
CA THR A 66 -8.04 -4.80 38.30
C THR A 66 -8.04 -5.62 37.01
N GLY A 67 -6.86 -6.12 36.62
CA GLY A 67 -6.66 -7.06 35.52
C GLY A 67 -5.25 -6.94 34.94
N ASP A 68 -4.70 -8.05 34.43
CA ASP A 68 -3.39 -8.10 33.76
C ASP A 68 -3.46 -7.43 32.38
N TYR A 69 -3.49 -6.09 32.36
CA TYR A 69 -3.43 -5.30 31.14
C TYR A 69 -1.99 -4.87 30.88
N LYS A 70 -1.45 -5.24 29.72
CA LYS A 70 -0.19 -4.68 29.23
C LYS A 70 -0.50 -3.34 28.57
N ILE A 71 -0.15 -2.23 29.23
CA ILE A 71 -0.23 -0.90 28.63
C ILE A 71 0.99 -0.72 27.72
N GLU A 72 0.77 -0.79 26.41
CA GLU A 72 1.76 -0.39 25.41
C GLU A 72 1.50 1.06 25.01
N GLN A 73 2.50 1.93 25.17
CA GLN A 73 2.41 3.32 24.73
C GLN A 73 2.42 3.36 23.20
N VAL A 74 1.31 3.83 22.61
CA VAL A 74 1.27 4.21 21.19
C VAL A 74 1.62 5.70 21.12
N PRO A 75 2.73 6.10 20.50
CA PRO A 75 3.09 7.51 20.41
C PRO A 75 2.03 8.30 19.64
N VAL A 76 1.55 9.38 20.24
CA VAL A 76 0.73 10.39 19.57
C VAL A 76 1.68 11.19 18.68
N ASN A 77 1.67 10.92 17.38
CA ASN A 77 2.43 11.71 16.42
C ASN A 77 1.71 13.04 16.18
N GLU A 78 2.19 14.09 16.82
CA GLU A 78 1.84 15.47 16.54
C GLU A 78 2.22 15.83 15.10
N GLY A 79 1.31 15.66 14.13
CA GLY A 79 1.29 16.37 12.83
C GLY A 79 2.54 16.35 11.95
N ARG A 80 3.58 15.57 12.25
CA ARG A 80 4.77 15.38 11.42
C ARG A 80 4.68 14.01 10.77
N GLU A 81 4.76 13.97 9.44
CA GLU A 81 4.93 12.72 8.70
C GLU A 81 6.18 12.02 9.23
N VAL A 82 5.99 10.92 9.96
CA VAL A 82 7.10 10.12 10.45
C VAL A 82 7.71 9.42 9.24
N LEU A 83 8.89 9.88 8.84
CA LEU A 83 9.67 9.26 7.78
C LEU A 83 9.82 7.76 8.06
N PRO A 84 9.59 6.88 7.06
CA PRO A 84 9.94 5.48 7.20
C PRO A 84 11.42 5.33 7.60
N GLN A 85 11.70 4.51 8.61
CA GLN A 85 13.08 4.27 9.06
C GLN A 85 13.54 2.84 8.69
N PRO A 86 14.85 2.64 8.44
CA PRO A 86 15.86 3.68 8.23
C PRO A 86 15.68 4.36 6.86
N VAL A 87 15.97 5.66 6.79
CA VAL A 87 16.16 6.34 5.50
C VAL A 87 17.35 5.69 4.77
N PRO A 88 17.23 5.33 3.47
CA PRO A 88 18.34 4.73 2.73
C PRO A 88 19.60 5.61 2.70
N ASP A 89 20.78 4.99 2.58
CA ASP A 89 22.05 5.71 2.51
C ASP A 89 22.14 6.60 1.26
N LEU A 90 21.98 7.91 1.47
CA LEU A 90 22.07 8.94 0.43
C LEU A 90 23.51 9.27 0.01
N ASN A 91 24.51 8.54 0.51
CA ASN A 91 25.89 8.57 0.04
C ASN A 91 26.31 7.26 -0.66
N ARG A 92 25.36 6.32 -0.84
CA ARG A 92 25.64 5.05 -1.51
C ARG A 92 26.26 5.31 -2.87
N LYS A 93 27.41 4.68 -3.11
CA LYS A 93 28.11 4.78 -4.39
C LYS A 93 27.33 4.03 -5.47
N LEU A 94 27.24 4.63 -6.65
CA LEU A 94 26.62 4.02 -7.82
C LEU A 94 27.49 2.89 -8.35
N VAL A 95 26.88 1.76 -8.70
CA VAL A 95 27.54 0.61 -9.32
C VAL A 95 27.17 0.57 -10.81
N PHE A 96 28.16 0.41 -11.68
CA PHE A 96 27.93 0.20 -13.11
C PHE A 96 28.10 -1.27 -13.47
N LEU A 97 27.05 -1.87 -14.02
CA LEU A 97 27.10 -3.25 -14.49
C LEU A 97 27.90 -3.33 -15.79
N SER A 98 29.05 -4.01 -15.75
CA SER A 98 29.98 -4.10 -16.88
C SER A 98 29.36 -4.66 -18.16
N SER A 99 28.39 -5.58 -18.05
CA SER A 99 27.74 -6.20 -19.21
C SER A 99 26.86 -5.24 -20.03
N LEU A 100 26.53 -4.06 -19.50
CA LEU A 100 25.76 -3.05 -20.23
C LEU A 100 26.60 -2.28 -21.26
N ASN A 101 27.94 -2.38 -21.21
CA ASN A 101 28.87 -1.71 -22.14
C ASN A 101 28.57 -0.21 -22.35
N LEU A 102 28.16 0.48 -21.28
CA LEU A 102 27.83 1.92 -21.34
C LEU A 102 29.05 2.76 -21.72
N THR A 103 28.84 3.75 -22.58
CA THR A 103 29.87 4.75 -22.93
C THR A 103 30.25 5.56 -21.69
N GLN A 104 31.46 6.13 -21.70
CA GLN A 104 31.90 6.97 -20.59
C GLN A 104 30.97 8.19 -20.39
N GLU A 105 30.54 8.82 -21.49
CA GLU A 105 29.58 9.92 -21.46
C GLU A 105 28.27 9.52 -20.76
N ALA A 106 27.71 8.35 -21.08
CA ALA A 106 26.52 7.85 -20.40
C ALA A 106 26.75 7.65 -18.91
N LYS A 107 27.91 7.09 -18.52
CA LYS A 107 28.27 6.92 -17.10
C LYS A 107 28.39 8.27 -16.39
N ASP A 108 28.95 9.28 -17.03
CA ASP A 108 29.12 10.62 -16.46
C ASP A 108 27.76 11.30 -16.26
N ILE A 109 26.86 11.21 -17.26
CA ILE A 109 25.50 11.74 -17.16
C ILE A 109 24.73 11.07 -16.02
N ILE A 110 24.73 9.73 -15.96
CA ILE A 110 24.02 8.99 -14.91
C ILE A 110 24.61 9.33 -13.52
N THR A 111 25.93 9.38 -13.40
CA THR A 111 26.61 9.73 -12.14
C THR A 111 26.22 11.13 -11.68
N SER A 112 26.21 12.10 -12.59
CA SER A 112 25.79 13.47 -12.31
C SER A 112 24.34 13.53 -11.80
N LYS A 113 23.42 12.85 -12.51
CA LYS A 113 21.99 12.79 -12.11
C LYS A 113 21.77 12.14 -10.76
N VAL A 114 22.46 11.04 -10.47
CA VAL A 114 22.39 10.36 -9.17
C VAL A 114 22.88 11.28 -8.05
N LYS A 115 23.99 12.00 -8.25
CA LYS A 115 24.55 12.93 -7.25
C LYS A 115 23.62 14.10 -6.98
N ASP A 116 22.99 14.65 -8.02
CA ASP A 116 22.02 15.74 -7.88
C ASP A 116 20.80 15.29 -7.09
N LEU A 117 20.26 14.10 -7.41
CA LEU A 117 19.11 13.52 -6.71
C LEU A 117 19.45 13.22 -5.25
N GLN A 118 20.60 12.60 -4.97
CA GLN A 118 21.08 12.38 -3.60
C GLN A 118 21.19 13.69 -2.81
N SER A 119 21.63 14.78 -3.45
CA SER A 119 21.72 16.09 -2.81
C SER A 119 20.36 16.71 -2.51
N GLN A 120 19.36 16.48 -3.37
CA GLN A 120 17.98 16.90 -3.13
C GLN A 120 17.35 16.10 -1.99
N LEU A 121 17.50 14.78 -2.00
CA LEU A 121 16.94 13.88 -0.99
C LEU A 121 17.56 14.08 0.40
N LYS A 122 18.81 14.57 0.48
CA LYS A 122 19.43 14.99 1.76
C LYS A 122 18.75 16.21 2.36
N LYS A 123 18.20 17.09 1.52
CA LYS A 123 17.44 18.27 1.97
C LYS A 123 16.01 17.89 2.31
N ASP A 124 15.42 16.98 1.54
CA ASP A 124 14.06 16.50 1.72
C ASP A 124 13.94 15.01 1.37
N ALA A 125 13.91 14.17 2.41
CA ALA A 125 13.75 12.73 2.26
C ALA A 125 12.31 12.30 1.94
N THR A 126 11.32 13.21 2.02
CA THR A 126 9.93 12.95 1.61
C THR A 126 9.72 13.16 0.10
N PHE A 127 10.72 13.67 -0.62
CA PHE A 127 10.59 13.97 -2.05
C PHE A 127 10.44 12.69 -2.90
N VAL A 128 9.19 12.25 -3.06
CA VAL A 128 8.82 10.99 -3.72
C VAL A 128 9.38 10.87 -5.13
N THR A 129 9.18 11.89 -5.97
CA THR A 129 9.67 11.86 -7.36
C THR A 129 11.20 11.73 -7.40
N GLY A 130 11.92 12.36 -6.46
CA GLY A 130 13.37 12.22 -6.36
C GLY A 130 13.83 10.79 -6.09
N TRP A 131 13.12 10.04 -5.24
CA TRP A 131 13.40 8.62 -5.00
C TRP A 131 13.04 7.74 -6.20
N ILE A 132 11.94 8.04 -6.90
CA ILE A 132 11.56 7.32 -8.13
C ILE A 132 12.65 7.50 -9.19
N ASP A 133 13.06 8.74 -9.46
CA ASP A 133 14.08 9.08 -10.45
C ASP A 133 15.44 8.49 -10.06
N LEU A 134 15.79 8.50 -8.77
CA LEU A 134 17.03 7.88 -8.28
C LEU A 134 17.05 6.39 -8.64
N GLY A 135 15.95 5.68 -8.40
CA GLY A 135 15.82 4.28 -8.79
C GLY A 135 15.90 4.04 -10.30
N ILE A 136 15.36 4.96 -11.11
CA ILE A 136 15.46 4.89 -12.58
C ILE A 136 16.92 4.96 -13.02
N TYR A 137 17.68 5.96 -12.56
CA TYR A 137 19.08 6.11 -12.93
C TYR A 137 19.97 4.99 -12.38
N GLN A 138 19.67 4.48 -11.19
CA GLN A 138 20.32 3.28 -10.65
C GLN A 138 20.07 2.06 -11.54
N LYS A 139 18.82 1.81 -11.95
CA LYS A 139 18.50 0.73 -12.91
C LYS A 139 19.23 0.91 -14.24
N MET A 140 19.30 2.13 -14.77
CA MET A 140 20.04 2.43 -16.01
C MET A 140 21.53 2.12 -15.90
N ALA A 141 22.14 2.33 -14.73
CA ALA A 141 23.52 1.93 -14.46
C ALA A 141 23.71 0.41 -14.34
N GLY A 142 22.62 -0.34 -14.19
CA GLY A 142 22.63 -1.76 -13.81
C GLY A 142 22.76 -1.98 -12.29
N ASP A 143 22.59 -0.93 -11.50
CA ASP A 143 22.58 -0.95 -10.04
C ASP A 143 21.20 -1.38 -9.52
N TYR A 144 20.84 -2.63 -9.79
CA TYR A 144 19.49 -3.12 -9.51
C TYR A 144 19.17 -3.16 -8.02
N ASP A 145 20.16 -3.44 -7.15
CA ASP A 145 19.97 -3.38 -5.71
C ASP A 145 19.70 -1.95 -5.23
N GLY A 146 20.44 -0.97 -5.77
CA GLY A 146 20.19 0.45 -5.51
C GLY A 146 18.77 0.85 -5.91
N ALA A 147 18.34 0.47 -7.12
CA ALA A 147 17.01 0.76 -7.63
C ALA A 147 15.91 0.14 -6.74
N ALA A 148 16.08 -1.12 -6.32
CA ALA A 148 15.15 -1.79 -5.43
C ALA A 148 15.03 -1.05 -4.07
N ILE A 149 16.15 -0.59 -3.50
CA ILE A 149 16.15 0.17 -2.25
C ILE A 149 15.36 1.48 -2.41
N SER A 150 15.65 2.26 -3.46
CA SER A 150 15.00 3.56 -3.70
C SER A 150 13.50 3.41 -3.88
N TRP A 151 13.05 2.50 -4.75
CA TRP A 151 11.62 2.28 -4.99
C TRP A 151 10.90 1.64 -3.80
N THR A 152 11.57 0.76 -3.05
CA THR A 152 10.99 0.20 -1.80
C THR A 152 10.80 1.28 -0.75
N TYR A 153 11.65 2.31 -0.71
CA TYR A 153 11.46 3.42 0.21
C TYR A 153 10.21 4.23 -0.17
N VAL A 154 9.95 4.45 -1.46
CA VAL A 154 8.71 5.09 -1.93
C VAL A 154 7.48 4.29 -1.51
N THR A 155 7.50 2.96 -1.60
CA THR A 155 6.33 2.15 -1.18
C THR A 155 6.05 2.22 0.32
N LYS A 156 7.04 2.59 1.13
CA LYS A 156 6.86 2.87 2.56
C LYS A 156 6.38 4.29 2.82
N LEU A 157 6.90 5.28 2.07
CA LEU A 157 6.48 6.69 2.14
C LEU A 157 5.03 6.85 1.67
N VAL A 158 4.70 6.27 0.52
CA VAL A 158 3.41 6.36 -0.15
C VAL A 158 2.95 4.95 -0.53
N PRO A 159 2.26 4.23 0.37
CA PRO A 159 1.77 2.87 0.09
C PRO A 159 0.78 2.75 -1.08
N SER A 160 0.24 3.86 -1.56
CA SER A 160 -0.61 3.96 -2.75
C SER A 160 0.15 4.22 -4.04
N ASP A 161 1.46 4.48 -4.02
CA ASP A 161 2.25 4.80 -5.22
C ASP A 161 2.40 3.57 -6.13
N TYR A 162 1.54 3.48 -7.14
CA TYR A 162 1.54 2.36 -8.08
C TYR A 162 2.77 2.35 -8.99
N ILE A 163 3.43 3.51 -9.18
CA ILE A 163 4.59 3.65 -10.07
C ILE A 163 5.75 2.83 -9.52
N SER A 164 6.11 3.03 -8.25
CA SER A 164 7.21 2.29 -7.62
C SER A 164 6.92 0.80 -7.50
N PHE A 165 5.66 0.41 -7.23
CA PHE A 165 5.27 -0.99 -7.25
C PHE A 165 5.41 -1.62 -8.66
N GLY A 166 5.00 -0.91 -9.72
CA GLY A 166 5.20 -1.38 -11.10
C GLY A 166 6.67 -1.51 -11.47
N ASN A 167 7.49 -0.51 -11.10
CA ASN A 167 8.93 -0.52 -11.33
C ASN A 167 9.64 -1.66 -10.57
N LEU A 168 9.26 -1.91 -9.31
CA LEU A 168 9.74 -3.06 -8.54
C LEU A 168 9.31 -4.39 -9.19
N GLY A 169 8.07 -4.48 -9.68
CA GLY A 169 7.57 -5.63 -10.41
C GLY A 169 8.47 -6.00 -11.59
N ASP A 170 8.78 -5.02 -12.44
CA ASP A 170 9.66 -5.17 -13.60
C ASP A 170 11.09 -5.55 -13.18
N LEU A 171 11.63 -4.84 -12.19
CA LEU A 171 12.98 -5.05 -11.68
C LEU A 171 13.17 -6.49 -11.17
N TYR A 172 12.22 -6.98 -10.39
CA TYR A 172 12.26 -8.32 -9.83
C TYR A 172 12.12 -9.40 -10.90
N ALA A 173 11.28 -9.20 -11.92
CA ALA A 173 11.12 -10.19 -13.00
C ALA A 173 12.38 -10.30 -13.87
N TYR A 174 12.84 -9.16 -14.40
CA TYR A 174 13.80 -9.18 -15.49
C TYR A 174 15.25 -9.11 -15.04
N TYR A 175 15.53 -8.54 -13.86
CA TYR A 175 16.90 -8.26 -13.45
C TYR A 175 17.30 -9.04 -12.20
N LEU A 176 16.49 -8.99 -11.14
CA LEU A 176 16.79 -9.66 -9.88
C LEU A 176 16.26 -11.12 -9.80
N LYS A 177 15.52 -11.57 -10.82
CA LYS A 177 15.01 -12.94 -10.97
C LYS A 177 14.23 -13.45 -9.76
N ASN A 178 13.43 -12.59 -9.14
CA ASN A 178 12.54 -12.91 -8.03
C ASN A 178 11.07 -12.86 -8.46
N ASN A 179 10.56 -13.98 -8.96
CA ASN A 179 9.20 -14.07 -9.50
C ASN A 179 8.13 -13.74 -8.44
N ALA A 180 8.32 -14.18 -7.18
CA ALA A 180 7.35 -13.96 -6.12
C ALA A 180 7.20 -12.47 -5.75
N LEU A 181 8.32 -11.75 -5.62
CA LEU A 181 8.29 -10.31 -5.37
C LEU A 181 7.79 -9.53 -6.58
N SER A 182 8.11 -9.98 -7.80
CA SER A 182 7.59 -9.38 -9.02
C SER A 182 6.06 -9.45 -9.07
N GLU A 183 5.49 -10.64 -8.90
CA GLU A 183 4.05 -10.87 -8.95
C GLU A 183 3.33 -10.05 -7.88
N THR A 184 3.87 -10.06 -6.65
CA THR A 184 3.30 -9.31 -5.53
C THR A 184 3.32 -7.80 -5.79
N SER A 185 4.42 -7.27 -6.33
CA SER A 185 4.57 -5.84 -6.60
C SER A 185 3.61 -5.38 -7.69
N TYR A 186 3.53 -6.09 -8.82
CA TYR A 186 2.57 -5.75 -9.88
C TYR A 186 1.12 -5.84 -9.40
N LYS A 187 0.76 -6.89 -8.66
CA LYS A 187 -0.61 -7.02 -8.09
C LYS A 187 -0.94 -5.84 -7.17
N LYS A 188 0.03 -5.37 -6.37
CA LYS A 188 -0.14 -4.18 -5.54
C LYS A 188 -0.29 -2.91 -6.37
N ALA A 189 0.51 -2.74 -7.44
CA ALA A 189 0.38 -1.62 -8.38
C ALA A 189 -1.03 -1.58 -9.01
N ILE A 190 -1.51 -2.72 -9.52
CA ILE A 190 -2.85 -2.86 -10.11
C ILE A 190 -3.94 -2.54 -9.10
N SER A 191 -3.82 -3.05 -7.86
CA SER A 191 -4.77 -2.76 -6.79
C SER A 191 -4.84 -1.27 -6.45
N ASN A 192 -3.70 -0.57 -6.49
CA ASN A 192 -3.63 0.86 -6.20
C ASN A 192 -4.13 1.72 -7.38
N ALA A 193 -4.01 1.23 -8.62
CA ALA A 193 -4.40 1.97 -9.83
C ALA A 193 -5.07 1.06 -10.88
N PRO A 194 -6.30 0.58 -10.61
CA PRO A 194 -6.95 -0.44 -11.46
C PRO A 194 -7.34 0.04 -12.84
N LYS A 195 -7.29 1.36 -13.09
CA LYS A 195 -7.58 1.99 -14.40
C LYS A 195 -6.34 2.18 -15.28
N GLN A 196 -5.17 1.69 -14.85
CA GLN A 196 -3.94 1.78 -15.61
C GLN A 196 -3.73 0.49 -16.42
N ALA A 197 -4.20 0.47 -17.67
CA ALA A 197 -4.13 -0.69 -18.56
C ALA A 197 -2.72 -1.27 -18.68
N TYR A 198 -1.71 -0.41 -18.77
CA TYR A 198 -0.32 -0.82 -18.93
C TYR A 198 0.19 -1.75 -17.81
N LEU A 199 -0.34 -1.63 -16.58
CA LEU A 199 0.07 -2.49 -15.47
C LEU A 199 -0.36 -3.95 -15.68
N TYR A 200 -1.57 -4.17 -16.22
CA TYR A 200 -2.04 -5.51 -16.57
C TYR A 200 -1.23 -6.08 -17.74
N ILE A 201 -0.95 -5.25 -18.75
CA ILE A 201 -0.15 -5.63 -19.93
C ILE A 201 1.26 -6.04 -19.50
N GLN A 202 1.91 -5.26 -18.63
CA GLN A 202 3.24 -5.56 -18.12
C GLN A 202 3.26 -6.86 -17.30
N LEU A 203 2.31 -7.05 -16.37
CA LEU A 203 2.24 -8.30 -15.61
C LEU A 203 1.92 -9.50 -16.52
N ALA A 204 1.06 -9.34 -17.53
CA ALA A 204 0.81 -10.39 -18.52
C ALA A 204 2.07 -10.75 -19.31
N GLY A 205 2.86 -9.73 -19.70
CA GLY A 205 4.17 -9.91 -20.32
C GLY A 205 5.13 -10.68 -19.43
N VAL A 206 5.20 -10.35 -18.13
CA VAL A 206 6.02 -11.09 -17.16
C VAL A 206 5.55 -12.54 -17.01
N TYR A 207 4.25 -12.79 -16.89
CA TYR A 207 3.72 -14.15 -16.81
C TYR A 207 4.08 -14.97 -18.05
N LYS A 208 3.91 -14.41 -19.24
CA LYS A 208 4.24 -15.06 -20.51
C LYS A 208 5.75 -15.27 -20.68
N ASP A 209 6.54 -14.22 -20.54
CA ASP A 209 7.94 -14.20 -20.98
C ASP A 209 8.91 -14.68 -19.91
N VAL A 210 8.64 -14.42 -18.63
CA VAL A 210 9.53 -14.77 -17.52
C VAL A 210 9.03 -16.02 -16.80
N PHE A 211 7.74 -16.07 -16.44
CA PHE A 211 7.20 -17.18 -15.65
C PHE A 211 6.79 -18.37 -16.51
N LYS A 212 6.66 -18.15 -17.83
CA LYS A 212 6.21 -19.13 -18.83
C LYS A 212 4.82 -19.69 -18.51
N ASP A 213 3.94 -18.83 -17.99
CA ASP A 213 2.58 -19.14 -17.55
C ASP A 213 1.56 -18.33 -18.36
N MET A 214 1.12 -18.90 -19.48
CA MET A 214 0.14 -18.25 -20.38
C MET A 214 -1.27 -18.18 -19.78
N ASP A 215 -1.62 -19.08 -18.86
CA ASP A 215 -2.93 -19.07 -18.23
C ASP A 215 -3.07 -17.91 -17.25
N LYS A 216 -2.02 -17.63 -16.45
CA LYS A 216 -1.97 -16.40 -15.64
C LYS A 216 -1.93 -15.14 -16.50
N ALA A 217 -1.20 -15.17 -17.62
CA ALA A 217 -1.15 -14.04 -18.55
C ALA A 217 -2.54 -13.73 -19.15
N ARG A 218 -3.30 -14.76 -19.55
CA ARG A 218 -4.70 -14.61 -19.98
C ARG A 218 -5.57 -14.06 -18.85
N ALA A 219 -5.49 -14.65 -17.66
CA ALA A 219 -6.33 -14.27 -16.53
C ALA A 219 -6.16 -12.80 -16.13
N ILE A 220 -4.93 -12.27 -16.12
CA ILE A 220 -4.69 -10.88 -15.76
C ILE A 220 -5.19 -9.90 -16.83
N ILE A 221 -5.15 -10.28 -18.11
CA ILE A 221 -5.70 -9.47 -19.20
C ILE A 221 -7.21 -9.46 -19.17
N ASP A 222 -7.85 -10.60 -18.92
CA ASP A 222 -9.30 -10.68 -18.73
C ASP A 222 -9.75 -9.86 -17.50
N GLN A 223 -8.96 -9.85 -16.41
CA GLN A 223 -9.18 -8.96 -15.28
C GLN A 223 -9.08 -7.48 -15.69
N GLY A 224 -8.07 -7.12 -16.49
CA GLY A 224 -7.91 -5.77 -17.02
C GLY A 224 -9.13 -5.34 -17.85
N LEU A 225 -9.58 -6.19 -18.78
CA LEU A 225 -10.75 -5.93 -19.64
C LEU A 225 -12.05 -5.87 -18.85
N LYS A 226 -12.18 -6.57 -17.72
CA LYS A 226 -13.32 -6.39 -16.83
C LYS A 226 -13.39 -4.97 -16.24
N ASN A 227 -12.24 -4.37 -15.95
CA ASN A 227 -12.14 -3.02 -15.40
C ASN A 227 -12.13 -1.94 -16.49
N LEU A 228 -11.66 -2.29 -17.69
CA LEU A 228 -11.46 -1.41 -18.85
C LEU A 228 -11.87 -2.13 -20.15
N PRO A 229 -13.18 -2.32 -20.41
CA PRO A 229 -13.67 -3.18 -21.50
C PRO A 229 -13.22 -2.78 -22.90
N ASP A 230 -13.06 -1.47 -23.13
CA ASP A 230 -12.73 -0.89 -24.44
C ASP A 230 -11.27 -0.44 -24.55
N ASP A 231 -10.41 -0.84 -23.62
CA ASP A 231 -8.99 -0.49 -23.68
C ASP A 231 -8.30 -1.19 -24.85
N LYS A 232 -7.79 -0.38 -25.79
CA LYS A 232 -7.17 -0.88 -27.02
C LYS A 232 -5.95 -1.75 -26.73
N GLY A 233 -5.10 -1.37 -25.78
CA GLY A 233 -3.87 -2.12 -25.48
C GLY A 233 -4.17 -3.51 -24.93
N LEU A 234 -5.19 -3.64 -24.07
CA LEU A 234 -5.62 -4.93 -23.54
C LEU A 234 -6.24 -5.83 -24.63
N LEU A 235 -7.09 -5.25 -25.50
CA LEU A 235 -7.70 -5.97 -26.62
C LEU A 235 -6.65 -6.43 -27.65
N GLU A 236 -5.68 -5.56 -27.97
CA GLU A 236 -4.54 -5.88 -28.84
C GLU A 236 -3.67 -6.98 -28.25
N TRP A 237 -3.32 -6.89 -26.96
CA TRP A 237 -2.55 -7.94 -26.29
C TRP A 237 -3.27 -9.29 -26.38
N LYS A 238 -4.58 -9.32 -26.08
CA LYS A 238 -5.40 -10.53 -26.14
C LYS A 238 -5.41 -11.13 -27.55
N THR A 239 -5.65 -10.31 -28.57
CA THR A 239 -5.72 -10.74 -29.97
C THR A 239 -4.39 -11.30 -30.48
N ASN A 240 -3.27 -10.69 -30.07
CA ASN A 240 -1.94 -11.05 -30.57
C ASN A 240 -1.32 -12.26 -29.85
N ASN A 241 -1.74 -12.57 -28.62
CA ASN A 241 -1.08 -13.58 -27.79
C ASN A 241 -1.94 -14.81 -27.48
N LEU A 242 -3.25 -14.79 -27.73
CA LEU A 242 -4.19 -15.84 -27.29
C LEU A 242 -4.94 -16.54 -28.43
N LYS A 243 -4.32 -16.66 -29.62
CA LYS A 243 -4.86 -17.46 -30.74
C LYS A 243 -4.75 -18.96 -30.49
#